data_AF-A0AAW0L0Y2-F1
#
_entry.id   AF-A0AAW0L0Y2-F1
#
_cell.length_a   1.000
_cell.length_b   1.000
_cell.length_c   1.000
_cell.angle_alpha   90.00
_cell.angle_beta   90.00
_cell.angle_gamma   90.00
#
_symmetry.space_group_name_H-M   'P 1'
#
loop_
_entity.id
_entity.type
_entity.pdbx_description
1 polymer ?
#
loop_
_entity_poly.entity_id
_entity_poly.type
_entity_poly.pdbx_seq_one_letter_code
_entity_poly.pdbx_strand_id
1 'polypeptide(L)' 'MAGAPPTDQALSLLAAANNHGDLAVKMSSLKQAKDIMLSIEPSLAAELFPYLVELQSSPESLVRKSLLE' A
#
# COMPACT_ATOMS: atom_id res chain seq x y z
N MET A 1 8.17 21.74 -8.99
CA MET A 1 8.27 20.29 -9.23
C MET A 1 6.89 19.73 -8.94
N ALA A 2 6.12 19.33 -9.96
CA ALA A 2 4.82 18.70 -9.71
C ALA A 2 5.08 17.37 -8.99
N GLY A 3 4.56 17.20 -7.77
CA GLY A 3 4.66 15.93 -7.07
C GLY A 3 4.00 14.81 -7.88
N ALA A 4 4.48 13.58 -7.72
CA ALA A 4 3.82 12.42 -8.31
C ALA A 4 2.33 12.39 -7.88
N PRO A 5 1.40 11.97 -8.75
CA PRO A 5 0.01 11.80 -8.38
C PRO A 5 -0.09 10.99 -7.08
N PRO A 6 -1.04 11.28 -6.19
CA PRO A 6 -1.20 10.51 -4.95
C PRO A 6 -1.36 9.00 -5.20
N THR A 7 -1.99 8.62 -6.32
CA THR A 7 -2.10 7.23 -6.77
C THR A 7 -0.75 6.59 -7.08
N ASP A 8 0.16 7.30 -7.73
CA ASP A 8 1.52 6.83 -8.06
C ASP A 8 2.40 6.70 -6.80
N GLN A 9 2.22 7.63 -5.84
CA GLN A 9 2.86 7.54 -4.53
C GLN A 9 2.35 6.31 -3.75
N ALA A 10 1.03 6.11 -3.69
CA ALA A 10 0.43 4.94 -3.05
C ALA A 10 0.89 3.63 -3.72
N LEU A 11 0.95 3.60 -5.05
CA LEU A 11 1.44 2.46 -5.82
C LEU A 11 2.89 2.10 -5.46
N SER A 12 3.77 3.11 -5.41
CA SER A 12 5.18 2.92 -5.01
C SER A 12 5.32 2.35 -3.60
N LEU A 13 4.46 2.79 -2.67
CA LEU A 13 4.43 2.29 -1.30
C LEU A 13 3.88 0.86 -1.21
N LEU A 14 2.85 0.52 -1.98
CA LEU A 14 2.33 -0.85 -2.07
C LEU A 14 3.37 -1.81 -2.66
N ALA A 15 4.12 -1.37 -3.68
CA ALA A 15 5.23 -2.13 -4.22
C ALA A 15 6.34 -2.33 -3.19
N ALA A 16 6.69 -1.32 -2.39
CA ALA A 16 7.65 -1.45 -1.29
C ALA A 16 7.13 -2.44 -0.22
N ALA A 17 5.86 -2.36 0.15
CA ALA A 17 5.24 -3.28 1.09
C ALA A 17 5.26 -4.74 0.61
N ASN A 18 5.14 -4.97 -0.69
CA ASN A 18 5.16 -6.31 -1.26
C ASN A 18 6.59 -6.89 -1.33
N ASN A 19 7.55 -6.06 -1.74
CA ASN A 19 8.88 -6.54 -2.17
C ASN A 19 10.02 -6.32 -1.17
N HIS A 20 9.87 -5.47 -0.16
CA HIS A 20 10.98 -5.15 0.74
C HIS A 20 11.36 -6.32 1.66
N GLY A 21 12.61 -6.43 2.10
CA GLY A 21 13.05 -7.51 3.01
C GLY A 21 12.82 -7.21 4.50
N ASP A 22 12.71 -5.92 4.84
CA ASP A 22 12.49 -5.45 6.21
C ASP A 22 11.00 -5.25 6.50
N LEU A 23 10.51 -5.91 7.56
CA LEU A 23 9.11 -5.86 7.97
C LEU A 23 8.67 -4.48 8.46
N ALA A 24 9.52 -3.73 9.15
CA ALA A 24 9.18 -2.39 9.62
C ALA A 24 8.96 -1.43 8.44
N VAL A 25 9.75 -1.58 7.38
CA VAL A 25 9.54 -0.85 6.11
C VAL A 25 8.24 -1.26 5.45
N LYS A 26 7.93 -2.57 5.36
CA LYS A 26 6.63 -3.01 4.81
C LYS A 26 5.45 -2.38 5.55
N MET A 27 5.51 -2.39 6.88
CA MET A 27 4.44 -1.85 7.71
C MET A 27 4.29 -0.34 7.60
N SER A 28 5.40 0.40 7.56
CA SER A 28 5.35 1.86 7.41
C SER A 28 4.83 2.26 6.03
N SER A 29 5.26 1.56 4.97
CA SER A 29 4.76 1.76 3.62
C SER A 29 3.26 1.45 3.49
N LEU A 30 2.78 0.37 4.11
CA LEU A 30 1.35 0.04 4.14
C LEU A 30 0.52 1.12 4.81
N LYS A 31 0.99 1.61 5.95
CA LYS A 31 0.33 2.69 6.67
C LYS A 31 0.23 3.95 5.80
N GLN A 32 1.34 4.36 5.18
CA GLN A 32 1.37 5.53 4.30
C GLN A 32 0.48 5.35 3.07
N ALA A 33 0.48 4.17 2.45
CA ALA A 33 -0.40 3.87 1.32
C ALA A 33 -1.88 3.98 1.72
N LYS A 34 -2.25 3.42 2.88
CA LYS A 34 -3.60 3.53 3.44
C LYS A 34 -4.02 4.99 3.67
N ASP A 35 -3.15 5.79 4.30
CA ASP A 35 -3.42 7.21 4.55
C ASP A 35 -3.68 7.98 3.23
N ILE A 36 -2.92 7.68 2.18
CA ILE A 36 -3.12 8.28 0.85
C ILE A 36 -4.45 7.80 0.24
N MET A 37 -4.72 6.50 0.26
CA MET A 37 -5.97 5.93 -0.28
C MET A 37 -7.21 6.51 0.39
N LEU A 38 -7.14 6.83 1.69
CA LEU A 38 -8.21 7.49 2.43
C LEU A 38 -8.37 8.99 2.10
N SER A 39 -7.35 9.61 1.50
CA SER A 39 -7.34 11.04 1.15
C SER A 39 -7.78 11.34 -0.29
N ILE A 40 -7.91 10.31 -1.14
CA ILE A 40 -8.27 10.46 -2.55
C ILE A 40 -9.70 9.99 -2.84
N GLU A 41 -10.19 10.31 -4.03
CA GLU A 41 -11.51 9.87 -4.49
C GLU A 41 -11.62 8.32 -4.47
N PRO A 42 -12.73 7.75 -3.99
CA PRO A 42 -12.91 6.29 -3.90
C PRO A 42 -12.72 5.56 -5.24
N SER A 43 -13.06 6.19 -6.36
CA SER A 43 -12.83 5.64 -7.70
C SER A 43 -11.35 5.47 -8.02
N LEU A 44 -10.50 6.42 -7.60
CA LEU A 44 -9.05 6.34 -7.74
C LEU A 44 -8.44 5.33 -6.76
N ALA A 45 -8.95 5.29 -5.52
CA ALA A 45 -8.52 4.29 -4.54
C ALA A 45 -8.83 2.86 -5.00
N ALA A 46 -9.96 2.64 -5.69
CA ALA A 46 -10.34 1.33 -6.21
C ALA A 46 -9.35 0.78 -7.26
N GLU A 47 -8.63 1.65 -7.99
CA GLU A 47 -7.60 1.24 -8.95
C GLU A 47 -6.40 0.56 -8.27
N LEU A 48 -6.20 0.78 -6.96
CA LEU A 48 -5.08 0.23 -6.19
C LEU A 48 -5.40 -1.13 -5.55
N PHE A 49 -6.66 -1.57 -5.55
CA PHE A 49 -7.07 -2.84 -4.94
C PHE A 49 -6.36 -4.08 -5.48
N PRO A 50 -6.03 -4.21 -6.79
CA PRO A 50 -5.25 -5.35 -7.27
C PRO A 50 -3.91 -5.53 -6.52
N TYR A 51 -3.25 -4.43 -6.14
CA TYR A 51 -1.99 -4.45 -5.41
C TYR A 51 -2.16 -4.84 -3.93
N LEU A 52 -3.31 -4.51 -3.32
CA LEU A 52 -3.66 -5.01 -1.98
C LEU A 52 -3.91 -6.52 -1.97
N VAL A 53 -4.45 -7.08 -3.06
CA VAL A 53 -4.68 -8.52 -3.19
C VAL A 53 -3.35 -9.27 -3.21
N GLU A 54 -2.33 -8.76 -3.90
CA GLU A 54 -0.99 -9.38 -3.92
C GLU A 54 -0.41 -9.54 -2.51
N LEU A 55 -0.60 -8.52 -1.64
CA LEU A 55 -0.12 -8.53 -0.27
C LEU A 55 -0.76 -9.61 0.61
N GLN A 56 -1.92 -10.18 0.23
CA GLN A 56 -2.51 -11.31 0.96
C GLN A 56 -1.64 -12.56 0.92
N SER A 57 -0.75 -12.66 -0.08
CA SER A 57 0.21 -13.77 -0.22
C SER A 57 1.53 -13.52 0.53
N SER A 58 1.65 -12.41 1.26
CA SER A 58 2.86 -12.10 2.04
C SER A 58 3.16 -13.20 3.07
N PRO A 59 4.43 -13.64 3.19
CA PRO A 59 4.83 -14.59 4.21
C PRO A 59 4.72 -14.01 5.63
N GLU A 60 4.73 -12.69 5.77
CA GLU A 60 4.60 -12.01 7.05
C GLU A 60 3.13 -11.92 7.48
N SER A 61 2.78 -12.65 8.54
CA SER A 61 1.42 -12.64 9.09
C SER A 61 0.93 -11.24 9.51
N LEU A 62 1.84 -10.33 9.88
CA LEU A 62 1.48 -8.96 10.25
C LEU A 62 1.03 -8.14 9.04
N VAL A 63 1.69 -8.30 7.88
CA VAL A 63 1.27 -7.66 6.63
C VAL A 63 -0.14 -8.11 6.27
N ARG A 64 -0.40 -9.41 6.28
CA ARG A 64 -1.74 -9.96 5.98
C ARG A 64 -2.82 -9.46 6.94
N LYS A 65 -2.52 -9.35 8.24
CA LYS A 65 -3.46 -8.83 9.24
C LYS A 65 -3.80 -7.36 8.99
N SER A 66 -2.82 -6.55 8.60
CA SER A 66 -3.03 -5.12 8.36
C SER A 66 -3.96 -4.82 7.19
N LEU A 67 -4.16 -5.76 6.27
CA LEU A 67 -5.12 -5.64 5.16
C LEU A 67 -6.59 -5.76 5.62
N LEU A 68 -6.83 -6.22 6.84
CA LEU A 68 -8.17 -6.39 7.41
C LEU A 68 -8.60 -5.19 8.27
N GLU A 69 -7.67 -4.28 8.59
CA GLU A 69 -7.87 -3.08 9.40
C GLU A 69 -8.15 -1.86 8.53
#